data_AF-A0A662SN44-F1
#
_entry.id   AF-A0A662SN44-F1
#
_cell.length_a   1.000
_cell.length_b   1.000
_cell.length_c   1.000
_cell.angle_alpha   90.00
_cell.angle_beta   90.00
_cell.angle_gamma   90.00
#
_symmetry.space_group_name_H-M   'P 1'
#
loop_
_entity.id
_entity.type
_entity.pdbx_description
1 polymer ?
#
loop_
_entity_poly.entity_id
_entity_poly.type
_entity_poly.pdbx_seq_one_letter_code
_entity_poly.pdbx_strand_id
1 'polypeptide(L)'
;MITMGLGSPNQMITAGLQHTPLIRCYMGATEVEHPLPPLFKDAYRKVVGERQKSHHKPAWKACRFAGKGWLMDRWLQPSDVLIDQIEVEYRGTEWRYWRQYAMTAWCELLTQAFRAIQDGNPDLAKELERKLKTEQESLYNRFGLNGRMALFDLHIDVDNWKYSCGVALIQLP
;
A
#
# COMPACT_ATOMS: atom_id res chain seq x y z
N MET A 1 28.16 -0.63 14.24
CA MET A 1 26.83 -1.28 14.33
C MET A 1 26.11 -0.96 13.05
N ILE A 2 25.78 -1.99 12.26
CA ILE A 2 25.45 -1.89 10.83
C ILE A 2 24.11 -1.19 10.64
N THR A 3 24.16 -0.01 10.03
CA THR A 3 23.05 0.72 9.41
C THR A 3 22.83 0.18 8.00
N MET A 4 21.82 -0.68 7.83
CA MET A 4 21.28 -1.06 6.52
C MET A 4 19.76 -1.21 6.61
N GLY A 5 19.02 -0.46 5.78
CA GLY A 5 17.69 -0.84 5.29
C GLY A 5 16.45 -0.70 6.18
N LEU A 6 16.55 -0.29 7.45
CA LEU A 6 15.40 -0.22 8.38
C LEU A 6 14.79 1.19 8.55
N GLY A 7 14.80 2.00 7.49
CA GLY A 7 14.26 3.37 7.56
C GLY A 7 12.74 3.42 7.71
N SER A 8 12.01 2.67 6.89
CA SER A 8 10.54 2.72 6.86
C SER A 8 9.84 2.05 8.05
N PRO A 9 10.26 0.86 8.56
CA PRO A 9 9.57 0.26 9.71
C PRO A 9 9.75 1.11 10.96
N ASN A 10 10.96 1.63 11.21
CA ASN A 10 11.21 2.48 12.36
C ASN A 10 10.46 3.80 12.27
N GLN A 11 10.40 4.46 11.12
CA GLN A 11 9.62 5.70 10.96
C GLN A 11 8.12 5.48 11.18
N MET A 12 7.56 4.37 10.67
CA MET A 12 6.14 4.04 10.85
C MET A 12 5.80 3.64 12.28
N ILE A 13 6.69 2.93 12.97
CA ILE A 13 6.47 2.44 14.34
C ILE A 13 6.74 3.53 15.38
N THR A 14 7.69 4.43 15.13
CA THR A 14 8.14 5.40 16.15
C THR A 14 7.59 6.80 16.00
N ALA A 15 6.95 7.14 14.85
CA ALA A 15 6.30 8.43 14.58
C ALA A 15 6.97 9.62 15.31
N GLY A 16 8.31 9.71 15.19
CA GLY A 16 9.16 10.76 15.78
C GLY A 16 8.66 11.39 17.09
N LEU A 17 8.89 10.74 18.24
CA LEU A 17 8.84 11.36 19.57
C LEU A 17 7.52 12.07 19.97
N GLN A 18 6.45 11.29 20.09
CA GLN A 18 5.44 11.33 21.16
C GLN A 18 4.58 10.08 20.95
N HIS A 19 4.15 9.40 22.03
CA HIS A 19 3.42 8.13 21.99
C HIS A 19 2.08 8.23 21.22
N THR A 20 2.15 8.31 19.90
CA THR A 20 0.99 8.32 19.03
C THR A 20 0.54 6.86 18.90
N PRO A 21 -0.66 6.49 19.39
CA PRO A 21 -1.09 5.10 19.38
C PRO A 21 -1.15 4.58 17.95
N LEU A 22 -0.29 3.61 17.62
CA LEU A 22 -0.44 2.82 16.41
C LEU A 22 -1.68 1.94 16.59
N ILE A 23 -2.72 2.23 15.82
CA ILE A 23 -3.95 1.45 15.84
C ILE A 23 -3.74 0.18 15.03
N ARG A 24 -3.13 0.33 13.85
CA ARG A 24 -2.86 -0.79 12.96
C ARG A 24 -1.74 -0.52 11.97
N CYS A 25 -1.01 -1.56 11.62
CA CYS A 25 0.05 -1.57 10.62
C CYS A 25 -0.06 -2.83 9.76
N TYR A 26 0.00 -2.65 8.45
CA TYR A 26 0.20 -3.72 7.47
C TYR A 26 1.46 -3.43 6.67
N MET A 27 2.27 -4.46 6.43
CA MET A 27 3.40 -4.40 5.50
C MET A 27 3.47 -5.71 4.72
N GLY A 28 3.70 -5.62 3.42
CA GLY A 28 3.95 -6.79 2.59
C GLY A 28 4.85 -6.44 1.41
N ALA A 29 5.47 -7.46 0.83
CA ALA A 29 6.31 -7.33 -0.35
C ALA A 29 5.97 -8.41 -1.37
N THR A 30 6.18 -8.11 -2.64
CA THR A 30 5.97 -9.07 -3.72
C THR A 30 6.95 -8.82 -4.85
N GLU A 31 7.26 -9.90 -5.54
CA GLU A 31 7.87 -9.86 -6.87
C GLU A 31 6.77 -9.68 -7.93
N VAL A 32 7.09 -8.95 -8.99
CA VAL A 32 6.26 -8.74 -10.16
C VAL A 32 6.85 -9.55 -11.31
N GLU A 33 6.06 -10.49 -11.80
CA GLU A 33 6.47 -11.35 -12.90
C GLU A 33 6.66 -10.53 -14.18
N HIS A 34 7.80 -10.71 -14.84
CA HIS A 34 8.17 -10.03 -16.09
C HIS A 34 8.36 -11.05 -17.24
N PRO A 35 8.06 -10.69 -18.50
CA PRO A 35 7.53 -9.40 -18.93
C PRO A 35 6.03 -9.22 -18.59
N LEU A 36 5.61 -7.96 -18.50
CA LEU A 36 4.22 -7.58 -18.44
C LEU A 36 3.54 -7.73 -19.81
N PRO A 37 2.32 -8.29 -19.85
CA PRO A 37 1.55 -8.39 -21.08
C PRO A 37 1.12 -7.01 -21.60
N PRO A 38 0.88 -6.88 -22.93
CA PRO A 38 0.56 -5.60 -23.57
C PRO A 38 -0.80 -5.05 -23.14
N LEU A 39 -1.77 -5.93 -22.83
CA LEU A 39 -3.09 -5.53 -22.36
C LEU A 39 -3.04 -5.17 -20.88
N PHE A 40 -3.50 -3.96 -20.54
CA PHE A 40 -3.50 -3.46 -19.16
C PHE A 40 -4.26 -4.39 -18.21
N LYS A 41 -5.39 -4.94 -18.67
CA LYS A 41 -6.25 -5.84 -17.88
C LYS A 41 -5.56 -7.13 -17.40
N ASP A 42 -4.49 -7.51 -18.08
CA ASP A 42 -3.70 -8.71 -17.79
C ASP A 42 -2.43 -8.31 -17.03
N ALA A 43 -1.86 -7.14 -17.35
CA ALA A 43 -0.67 -6.62 -16.69
C ALA A 43 -0.91 -6.32 -15.22
N TYR A 44 -2.05 -5.68 -14.88
CA TYR A 44 -2.31 -5.36 -13.48
C TYR A 44 -2.40 -6.61 -12.60
N ARG A 45 -2.81 -7.76 -13.16
CA ARG A 45 -2.91 -9.02 -12.40
C ARG A 45 -1.55 -9.48 -11.89
N LYS A 46 -0.50 -9.25 -12.68
CA LYS A 46 0.88 -9.52 -12.27
C LYS A 46 1.39 -8.54 -11.21
N VAL A 47 0.88 -7.31 -11.18
CA VAL A 47 1.37 -6.22 -10.32
C VAL A 47 0.62 -6.14 -8.99
N VAL A 48 -0.71 -5.98 -9.03
CA VAL A 48 -1.57 -5.76 -7.86
C VAL A 48 -2.43 -6.98 -7.48
N GLY A 49 -2.40 -8.02 -8.32
CA GLY A 49 -3.16 -9.26 -8.11
C GLY A 49 -4.52 -9.28 -8.80
N GLU A 50 -5.38 -10.21 -8.40
CA GLU A 50 -6.69 -10.40 -9.05
C GLU A 50 -7.86 -9.84 -8.24
N ARG A 51 -9.04 -9.70 -8.87
CA ARG A 51 -10.22 -9.18 -8.16
C ARG A 51 -10.58 -10.00 -6.91
N GLN A 52 -10.31 -11.31 -6.93
CA GLN A 52 -10.50 -12.20 -5.81
C GLN A 52 -9.55 -11.83 -4.66
N LYS A 53 -10.11 -11.58 -3.47
CA LYS A 53 -9.38 -11.00 -2.32
C LYS A 53 -8.17 -11.83 -1.86
N SER A 54 -8.26 -13.15 -1.94
CA SER A 54 -7.16 -14.06 -1.60
C SER A 54 -5.94 -13.92 -2.53
N HIS A 55 -6.11 -13.33 -3.70
CA HIS A 55 -5.05 -13.13 -4.70
C HIS A 55 -4.57 -11.67 -4.73
N HIS A 56 -4.95 -10.87 -3.75
CA HIS A 56 -4.50 -9.47 -3.67
C HIS A 56 -3.02 -9.44 -3.34
N LYS A 57 -2.24 -8.67 -4.09
CA LYS A 57 -0.85 -8.37 -3.76
C LYS A 57 -0.78 -7.18 -2.78
N PRO A 58 0.40 -6.86 -2.22
CA PRO A 58 0.52 -5.92 -1.12
C PRO A 58 -0.14 -4.56 -1.31
N ALA A 59 -0.11 -3.97 -2.52
CA ALA A 59 -0.75 -2.67 -2.78
C ALA A 59 -2.27 -2.69 -2.49
N TRP A 60 -2.99 -3.67 -3.02
CA TRP A 60 -4.43 -3.80 -2.76
C TRP A 60 -4.75 -4.23 -1.33
N LYS A 61 -3.90 -5.05 -0.72
CA LYS A 61 -4.01 -5.37 0.71
C LYS A 61 -3.89 -4.12 1.57
N ALA A 62 -2.91 -3.25 1.30
CA ALA A 62 -2.73 -1.98 2.00
C ALA A 62 -3.96 -1.06 1.85
N CYS A 63 -4.51 -0.90 0.64
CA CYS A 63 -5.73 -0.10 0.46
C CYS A 63 -6.93 -0.64 1.25
N ARG A 64 -7.06 -1.97 1.35
CA ARG A 64 -8.13 -2.58 2.15
C ARG A 64 -7.88 -2.40 3.63
N PHE A 65 -6.64 -2.58 4.06
CA PHE A 65 -6.24 -2.47 5.46
C PHE A 65 -6.53 -1.10 6.04
N ALA A 66 -6.35 -0.05 5.23
CA ALA A 66 -6.65 1.34 5.60
C ALA A 66 -8.09 1.56 6.13
N GLY A 67 -9.06 0.71 5.80
CA GLY A 67 -10.39 0.80 6.47
C GLY A 67 -11.21 -0.45 6.63
N LYS A 68 -10.66 -1.65 6.38
CA LYS A 68 -11.30 -2.91 6.74
C LYS A 68 -10.29 -3.98 7.18
N GLY A 69 -9.55 -3.71 8.26
CA GLY A 69 -8.51 -4.61 8.80
C GLY A 69 -9.02 -5.96 9.32
N TRP A 70 -10.19 -6.01 9.98
CA TRP A 70 -10.66 -7.19 10.75
C TRP A 70 -10.90 -8.51 10.00
N LEU A 71 -10.98 -8.51 8.66
CA LEU A 71 -11.10 -9.73 7.83
C LEU A 71 -9.85 -9.99 6.99
N MET A 72 -8.84 -9.13 7.10
CA MET A 72 -7.67 -9.19 6.23
C MET A 72 -6.76 -10.34 6.60
N ASP A 73 -6.75 -10.74 7.88
CA ASP A 73 -6.04 -11.91 8.42
C ASP A 73 -6.21 -13.16 7.53
N ARG A 74 -7.43 -13.40 7.02
CA ARG A 74 -7.77 -14.54 6.15
C ARG A 74 -7.13 -14.48 4.76
N TRP A 75 -6.64 -13.33 4.34
CA TRP A 75 -6.08 -13.10 3.00
C TRP A 75 -4.61 -12.70 3.06
N LEU A 76 -3.99 -12.70 4.24
CA LEU A 76 -2.57 -12.47 4.40
C LEU A 76 -1.76 -13.69 3.94
N GLN A 77 -0.60 -13.40 3.38
CA GLN A 77 0.43 -14.40 3.12
C GLN A 77 1.34 -14.52 4.35
N PRO A 78 2.03 -15.66 4.55
CA PRO A 78 2.94 -15.83 5.68
C PRO A 78 4.06 -14.79 5.79
N SER A 79 4.40 -14.14 4.67
CA SER A 79 5.41 -13.07 4.59
C SER A 79 4.88 -11.68 4.96
N ASP A 80 3.56 -11.51 5.10
CA ASP A 80 2.97 -10.23 5.44
C ASP A 80 3.09 -9.97 6.95
N VAL A 81 3.36 -8.73 7.32
CA VAL A 81 3.36 -8.26 8.71
C VAL A 81 2.04 -7.57 8.99
N LEU A 82 1.38 -7.97 10.08
CA LEU A 82 0.13 -7.41 10.55
C LEU A 82 0.18 -7.10 12.04
N ILE A 83 -0.13 -5.86 12.39
CA ILE A 83 -0.44 -5.40 13.74
C ILE A 83 -1.82 -4.73 13.64
N ASP A 84 -2.85 -5.16 14.37
CA ASP A 84 -4.18 -4.56 14.27
C ASP A 84 -4.88 -4.57 15.63
N GLN A 85 -5.47 -3.43 16.00
CA GLN A 85 -6.51 -3.34 17.00
C GLN A 85 -7.86 -3.23 16.30
N ILE A 86 -8.69 -4.27 16.43
CA ILE A 86 -10.04 -4.32 15.86
C ILE A 86 -10.97 -3.45 16.72
N GLU A 87 -10.85 -2.12 16.64
CA GLU A 87 -11.71 -1.23 17.42
C GLU A 87 -12.76 -0.51 16.56
N VAL A 88 -12.50 -0.20 15.29
CA VAL A 88 -13.46 0.56 14.46
C VAL A 88 -13.42 0.17 12.99
N GLU A 89 -14.58 -0.21 12.45
CA GLU A 89 -14.84 -0.27 11.01
C GLU A 89 -15.28 1.08 10.48
N TYR A 90 -14.66 1.56 9.40
CA TYR A 90 -15.26 2.61 8.58
C TYR A 90 -16.39 1.96 7.76
N ARG A 91 -17.63 2.17 8.20
CA ARG A 91 -18.85 1.73 7.52
C ARG A 91 -19.51 2.93 6.86
N GLY A 92 -19.86 2.80 5.58
CA GLY A 92 -20.53 3.85 4.82
C GLY A 92 -20.40 3.64 3.32
N THR A 93 -21.27 4.27 2.54
CA THR A 93 -21.19 4.32 1.08
C THR A 93 -19.97 5.11 0.62
N GLU A 94 -19.71 6.26 1.24
CA GLU A 94 -18.56 7.14 0.95
C GLU A 94 -17.22 6.40 1.05
N TRP A 95 -17.02 5.68 2.15
CA TRP A 95 -15.83 4.84 2.34
C TRP A 95 -15.66 3.78 1.24
N ARG A 96 -16.75 3.18 0.75
CA ARG A 96 -16.69 2.18 -0.33
C ARG A 96 -16.25 2.81 -1.65
N TYR A 97 -16.80 3.97 -2.01
CA TYR A 97 -16.41 4.71 -3.21
C TYR A 97 -14.94 5.10 -3.14
N TRP A 98 -14.55 5.64 -2.01
CA TRP A 98 -13.20 6.10 -1.77
C TRP A 98 -12.18 4.96 -1.88
N ARG A 99 -12.44 3.84 -1.19
CA ARG A 99 -11.59 2.66 -1.26
C ARG A 99 -11.48 2.14 -2.69
N GLN A 100 -12.58 2.13 -3.43
CA GLN A 100 -12.58 1.71 -4.82
C GLN A 100 -11.72 2.63 -5.68
N TYR A 101 -11.82 3.95 -5.48
CA TYR A 101 -10.97 4.94 -6.15
C TYR A 101 -9.48 4.69 -5.86
N ALA A 102 -9.10 4.54 -4.58
CA ALA A 102 -7.72 4.27 -4.22
C ALA A 102 -7.19 2.97 -4.82
N MET A 103 -7.96 1.88 -4.75
CA MET A 103 -7.57 0.62 -5.36
C MET A 103 -7.38 0.73 -6.88
N THR A 104 -8.19 1.53 -7.57
CA THR A 104 -8.04 1.81 -9.00
C THR A 104 -6.77 2.63 -9.26
N ALA A 105 -6.53 3.70 -8.50
CA ALA A 105 -5.35 4.54 -8.65
C ALA A 105 -4.04 3.75 -8.40
N TRP A 106 -4.01 2.94 -7.34
CA TRP A 106 -2.91 2.01 -7.07
C TRP A 106 -2.69 1.00 -8.21
N CYS A 107 -3.77 0.44 -8.75
CA CYS A 107 -3.70 -0.47 -9.89
C CYS A 107 -3.11 0.21 -11.13
N GLU A 108 -3.60 1.39 -11.49
CA GLU A 108 -3.18 2.12 -12.69
C GLU A 108 -1.75 2.61 -12.60
N LEU A 109 -1.43 3.38 -11.57
CA LEU A 109 -0.13 4.03 -11.45
C LEU A 109 0.99 3.02 -11.17
N LEU A 110 0.75 1.99 -10.35
CA LEU A 110 1.77 0.98 -10.07
C LEU A 110 2.02 0.11 -11.31
N THR A 111 0.97 -0.25 -12.05
CA THR A 111 1.14 -0.99 -13.32
C THR A 111 1.87 -0.15 -14.35
N GLN A 112 1.60 1.16 -14.42
CA GLN A 112 2.34 2.09 -15.28
C GLN A 112 3.80 2.23 -14.85
N ALA A 113 4.10 2.22 -13.54
CA ALA A 113 5.48 2.25 -13.04
C ALA A 113 6.26 1.02 -13.48
N PHE A 114 5.69 -0.18 -13.38
CA PHE A 114 6.36 -1.40 -13.86
C PHE A 114 6.44 -1.48 -15.40
N ARG A 115 5.51 -0.87 -16.13
CA ARG A 115 5.67 -0.69 -17.59
C ARG A 115 6.82 0.25 -17.92
N ALA A 116 6.94 1.36 -17.20
CA ALA A 116 8.05 2.29 -17.37
C ALA A 116 9.40 1.61 -17.09
N ILE A 117 9.49 0.74 -16.07
CA ILE A 117 10.67 -0.11 -15.83
C ILE A 117 10.95 -1.01 -17.04
N GLN A 118 9.93 -1.71 -17.56
CA GLN A 118 10.05 -2.58 -18.72
C GLN A 118 10.56 -1.84 -19.97
N ASP A 119 10.07 -0.61 -20.16
CA ASP A 119 10.39 0.24 -21.31
C ASP A 119 11.73 0.99 -21.14
N GLY A 120 12.48 0.70 -20.07
CA GLY A 120 13.79 1.30 -19.80
C GLY A 120 13.73 2.74 -19.27
N ASN A 121 12.61 3.15 -18.68
CA ASN A 121 12.39 4.47 -18.09
C ASN A 121 12.19 4.39 -16.56
N PRO A 122 13.25 4.15 -15.79
CA PRO A 122 13.17 4.02 -14.32
C PRO A 122 12.85 5.34 -13.62
N ASP A 123 13.15 6.48 -14.24
CA ASP A 123 12.87 7.80 -13.64
C ASP A 123 11.36 8.07 -13.58
N LEU A 124 10.62 7.69 -14.63
CA LEU A 124 9.16 7.73 -14.62
C LEU A 124 8.57 6.79 -13.55
N ALA A 125 9.18 5.62 -13.34
CA ALA A 125 8.73 4.69 -12.29
C ALA A 125 8.85 5.31 -10.89
N LYS A 126 9.97 5.99 -10.60
CA LYS A 126 10.19 6.72 -9.34
C LYS A 126 9.24 7.90 -9.18
N GLU A 127 8.94 8.62 -10.25
CA GLU A 127 7.95 9.70 -10.22
C GLU A 127 6.57 9.17 -9.85
N LEU A 128 6.14 8.07 -10.47
CA LEU A 128 4.86 7.41 -10.21
C LEU A 128 4.79 6.83 -8.79
N GLU A 129 5.88 6.27 -8.27
CA GLU A 129 6.00 5.84 -6.87
C GLU A 129 5.76 7.00 -5.90
N ARG A 130 6.48 8.11 -6.09
CA ARG A 130 6.33 9.31 -5.25
C ARG A 130 4.93 9.88 -5.32
N LYS A 131 4.35 9.94 -6.53
CA LYS A 131 2.99 10.40 -6.77
C LYS A 131 1.97 9.53 -6.03
N LEU A 132 2.09 8.21 -6.14
CA LEU A 132 1.25 7.26 -5.41
C LEU A 132 1.30 7.51 -3.90
N LYS A 133 2.50 7.59 -3.32
CA LYS A 133 2.64 7.82 -1.88
C LYS A 133 1.97 9.12 -1.43
N THR A 134 2.26 10.21 -2.13
CA THR A 134 1.82 11.56 -1.75
C THR A 134 0.31 11.76 -1.94
N GLU A 135 -0.22 11.36 -3.10
CA GLU A 135 -1.63 11.56 -3.40
C GLU A 135 -2.52 10.66 -2.56
N GLN A 136 -2.12 9.40 -2.35
CA GLN A 136 -2.93 8.44 -1.60
C GLN A 136 -2.99 8.83 -0.13
N GLU A 137 -1.86 9.18 0.48
CA GLU A 137 -1.82 9.67 1.86
C GLU A 137 -2.68 10.92 2.03
N SER A 138 -2.53 11.92 1.15
CA SER A 138 -3.35 13.14 1.20
C SER A 138 -4.84 12.84 1.06
N LEU A 139 -5.18 11.94 0.15
CA LEU A 139 -6.55 11.53 -0.10
C LEU A 139 -7.13 10.82 1.15
N TYR A 140 -6.42 9.88 1.78
CA TYR A 140 -6.95 9.14 2.95
C TYR A 140 -7.16 10.08 4.13
N ASN A 141 -6.25 11.03 4.33
CA ASN A 141 -6.30 11.96 5.46
C ASN A 141 -7.35 13.05 5.31
N ARG A 142 -7.66 13.49 4.08
CA ARG A 142 -8.73 14.48 3.81
C ARG A 142 -10.13 13.94 4.07
N PHE A 143 -10.33 12.63 3.94
CA PHE A 143 -11.65 12.02 4.13
C PHE A 143 -12.05 11.84 5.60
N GLY A 144 -11.26 12.39 6.52
CA GLY A 144 -11.61 12.43 7.93
C GLY A 144 -11.73 11.03 8.49
N LEU A 145 -10.60 10.38 8.76
CA LEU A 145 -10.58 9.07 9.43
C LEU A 145 -10.92 9.22 10.93
N ASN A 146 -11.95 9.96 11.33
CA ASN A 146 -12.40 10.14 12.72
C ASN A 146 -11.24 10.44 13.70
N GLY A 147 -10.44 11.47 13.43
CA GLY A 147 -9.27 11.79 14.24
C GLY A 147 -8.10 10.83 14.07
N ARG A 148 -8.00 10.12 12.94
CA ARG A 148 -6.87 9.26 12.61
C ARG A 148 -6.15 9.75 11.37
N MET A 149 -4.90 9.33 11.25
CA MET A 149 -4.07 9.56 10.08
C MET A 149 -3.62 8.22 9.50
N ALA A 150 -3.72 8.10 8.19
CA ALA A 150 -3.10 7.03 7.43
C ALA A 150 -1.74 7.48 6.91
N LEU A 151 -0.74 6.64 7.09
CA LEU A 151 0.59 6.79 6.53
C LEU A 151 0.82 5.65 5.55
N PHE A 152 1.18 5.97 4.30
CA PHE A 152 1.47 4.96 3.29
C PHE A 152 2.96 4.90 3.03
N ASP A 153 3.46 3.68 2.87
CA ASP A 153 4.79 3.45 2.36
C ASP A 153 4.74 2.57 1.12
N LEU A 154 5.51 2.96 0.11
CA LEU A 154 5.70 2.25 -1.13
C LEU A 154 7.17 2.38 -1.49
N HIS A 155 7.76 1.26 -1.87
CA HIS A 155 9.10 1.24 -2.43
C HIS A 155 9.13 0.27 -3.61
N ILE A 156 9.59 0.73 -4.77
CA ILE A 156 9.81 -0.11 -5.96
C ILE A 156 11.31 -0.37 -6.11
N ASP A 157 11.67 -1.65 -6.08
CA ASP A 157 13.01 -2.13 -6.41
C ASP A 157 13.03 -2.46 -7.91
N VAL A 158 13.61 -1.54 -8.67
CA VAL A 158 13.69 -1.59 -10.14
C VAL A 158 14.51 -2.78 -10.61
N ASP A 159 15.62 -3.08 -9.93
CA ASP A 159 16.58 -4.11 -10.35
C ASP A 159 16.01 -5.51 -10.13
N ASN A 160 15.28 -5.71 -9.03
CA ASN A 160 14.73 -7.00 -8.66
C ASN A 160 13.26 -7.19 -9.06
N TRP A 161 12.64 -6.23 -9.74
CA TRP A 161 11.22 -6.26 -10.11
C TRP A 161 10.31 -6.53 -8.92
N LYS A 162 10.62 -5.90 -7.78
CA LYS A 162 9.92 -6.09 -6.51
C LYS A 162 9.31 -4.78 -6.05
N TYR A 163 8.26 -4.88 -5.25
CA TYR A 163 7.84 -3.74 -4.45
C TYR A 163 7.39 -4.17 -3.06
N SER A 164 7.60 -3.28 -2.10
CA SER A 164 7.00 -3.35 -0.79
C SER A 164 5.95 -2.27 -0.64
N CYS A 165 4.84 -2.60 0.02
CA CYS A 165 3.80 -1.65 0.34
C CYS A 165 3.33 -1.85 1.77
N GLY A 166 3.20 -0.74 2.50
CA GLY A 166 2.71 -0.72 3.86
C GLY A 166 1.72 0.41 4.10
N VAL A 167 0.92 0.24 5.13
CA VAL A 167 0.05 1.29 5.65
C VAL A 167 0.02 1.20 7.17
N ALA A 168 0.17 2.34 7.83
CA ALA A 168 -0.10 2.50 9.24
C ALA A 168 -1.30 3.43 9.43
N LEU A 169 -2.20 3.08 10.36
CA LEU A 169 -3.13 4.05 10.92
C LEU A 169 -2.72 4.38 12.35
N ILE A 170 -2.68 5.68 12.61
CA ILE A 170 -2.36 6.22 13.93
C ILE A 170 -3.50 7.10 14.42
N GLN A 171 -3.73 7.10 15.73
CA GLN A 171 -4.68 8.01 16.37
C GLN A 171 -4.04 9.39 16.49
N LEU A 172 -4.68 10.44 15.96
CA LEU A 172 -4.23 11.81 16.20
C LEU A 172 -4.59 12.21 17.65
N PRO A 173 -3.74 13.04 18.30
CA PRO A 173 -3.98 13.54 19.65
C PRO A 173 -5.24 14.41 19.76
#